data_AF-A0A0S8CHY6-F1
#
_entry.id   AF-A0A0S8CHY6-F1
#
_cell.length_a   1.000
_cell.length_b   1.000
_cell.length_c   1.000
_cell.angle_alpha   90.00
_cell.angle_beta   90.00
_cell.angle_gamma   90.00
#
_symmetry.space_group_name_H-M   'P 1'
#
loop_
_entity.id
_entity.type
_entity.pdbx_description
1 polymer ?
#
loop_
_entity_poly.entity_id
_entity_poly.type
_entity_poly.pdbx_seq_one_letter_code
_entity_poly.pdbx_strand_id
1 'polypeptide(L)' 'INRGTHSFWYSHPGVSTDVLVQFLFQARPEDRGLAEYEIEGGVRLWYFPEDYPEQASRAINRLKKEQLQ' A
#
# COMPACT_ATOMS: atom_id res chain seq x y z
N ILE A 1 -17.36 3.41 -15.98
CA ILE A 1 -16.16 2.60 -15.70
C ILE A 1 -16.62 1.38 -14.89
N ASN A 2 -16.43 0.17 -15.42
CA ASN A 2 -16.88 -1.07 -14.80
C ASN A 2 -15.90 -1.45 -13.66
N ARG A 3 -16.37 -1.48 -12.40
CA ARG A 3 -15.56 -1.78 -11.21
C ARG A 3 -15.04 -3.23 -11.18
N GLY A 4 -15.52 -4.11 -12.06
CA GLY A 4 -15.15 -5.53 -12.12
C GLY A 4 -14.12 -5.92 -13.17
N THR A 5 -13.65 -5.01 -14.03
CA THR A 5 -12.60 -5.32 -15.00
C THR A 5 -11.22 -5.21 -14.33
N HIS A 6 -10.34 -6.20 -14.50
CA HIS A 6 -8.98 -6.21 -13.93
C HIS A 6 -8.18 -4.92 -14.22
N SER A 7 -8.47 -4.23 -15.32
CA SER A 7 -7.91 -2.92 -15.67
C SER A 7 -8.15 -1.83 -14.61
N PHE A 8 -9.23 -1.92 -13.83
CA PHE A 8 -9.53 -0.99 -12.75
C PHE A 8 -8.45 -1.01 -11.65
N TRP A 9 -7.93 -2.19 -11.33
CA TRP A 9 -6.90 -2.37 -10.30
C TRP A 9 -5.56 -1.76 -10.75
N TYR A 10 -5.23 -1.86 -12.03
CA TYR A 10 -4.03 -1.23 -12.61
C TYR A 10 -4.18 0.26 -12.91
N SER A 11 -5.39 0.82 -12.82
CA SER A 11 -5.62 2.24 -13.11
C SER A 11 -5.16 3.16 -11.97
N HIS A 12 -5.07 2.64 -10.75
CA HIS A 12 -4.52 3.40 -9.63
C HIS A 12 -3.00 3.27 -9.60
N PRO A 13 -2.24 4.39 -9.65
CA PRO A 13 -0.78 4.35 -9.74
C PRO A 13 -0.12 3.66 -8.53
N GLY A 14 -0.79 3.64 -7.37
CA GLY A 14 -0.26 3.03 -6.15
C GLY A 14 -0.39 1.50 -6.08
N VAL A 15 -1.35 0.88 -6.76
CA VAL A 15 -1.69 -0.55 -6.56
C VAL A 15 -0.53 -1.47 -6.96
N SER A 16 0.10 -1.24 -8.11
CA SER A 16 1.22 -2.06 -8.57
C SER A 16 2.42 -1.95 -7.62
N THR A 17 2.73 -0.74 -7.14
CA THR A 17 3.80 -0.52 -6.16
C THR A 17 3.49 -1.26 -4.86
N ASP A 18 2.26 -1.13 -4.35
CA ASP A 18 1.81 -1.76 -3.11
C ASP A 18 2.00 -3.28 -3.12
N VAL A 19 1.57 -3.91 -4.22
CA VAL A 19 1.68 -5.35 -4.46
C VAL A 19 3.14 -5.79 -4.50
N LEU A 20 4.01 -5.04 -5.17
CA LEU A 20 5.45 -5.34 -5.21
C LEU A 20 6.08 -5.24 -3.82
N VAL A 21 5.74 -4.21 -3.03
CA VAL A 21 6.24 -4.07 -1.66
C VAL A 21 5.76 -5.24 -0.78
N GLN A 22 4.50 -5.67 -0.91
CA GLN A 22 3.97 -6.82 -0.19
C GLN A 22 4.74 -8.11 -0.52
N PHE A 23 5.06 -8.36 -1.79
CA PHE A 23 5.78 -9.57 -2.17
C PHE A 23 7.26 -9.55 -1.80
N LEU A 24 7.94 -8.41 -1.93
CA LEU A 24 9.38 -8.31 -1.67
C LEU A 24 9.71 -8.29 -0.17
N PHE A 25 8.85 -7.68 0.64
CA PHE A 25 9.15 -7.42 2.06
C PHE A 25 8.20 -8.12 3.03
N GLN A 26 7.09 -8.70 2.54
CA GLN A 26 6.05 -9.30 3.40
C GLN A 26 5.54 -8.36 4.51
N ALA A 27 5.60 -7.05 4.26
CA ALA A 27 5.30 -6.01 5.23
C ALA A 27 3.80 -5.79 5.41
N ARG A 28 3.39 -5.41 6.63
CA ARG A 28 1.99 -5.10 6.96
C ARG A 28 1.52 -3.80 6.27
N PRO A 29 0.21 -3.57 6.06
CA PRO A 29 -0.29 -2.38 5.37
C PRO A 29 0.30 -1.05 5.87
N GLU A 30 0.31 -0.83 7.19
CA GLU A 30 0.88 0.36 7.83
C GLU A 30 2.38 0.55 7.54
N ASP A 31 3.09 -0.55 7.32
CA ASP A 31 4.52 -0.55 7.05
C ASP A 31 4.84 -0.25 5.58
N ARG A 32 3.84 -0.36 4.70
CA ARG A 32 3.94 -0.15 3.25
C ARG A 32 3.46 1.23 2.80
N GLY A 33 3.04 2.09 3.73
CA GLY A 33 2.60 3.45 3.47
C GLY A 33 1.09 3.62 3.28
N LEU A 34 0.29 2.57 3.56
CA LEU A 34 -1.17 2.67 3.57
C LEU A 34 -1.65 3.39 4.83
N ALA A 35 -2.66 4.23 4.66
CA ALA A 35 -3.33 4.90 5.76
C ALA A 35 -4.51 4.05 6.24
N GLU A 36 -4.78 4.11 7.54
CA GLU A 36 -5.88 3.43 8.17
C GLU A 36 -7.10 4.35 8.31
N TYR A 37 -8.28 3.79 8.08
CA TYR A 37 -9.56 4.41 8.39
C TYR A 37 -10.43 3.41 9.14
N GLU A 38 -10.89 3.78 10.33
CA GLU A 38 -11.82 2.97 11.11
C GLU A 38 -13.26 3.38 10.78
N ILE A 39 -14.09 2.41 10.41
CA ILE A 39 -15.53 2.62 10.18
C ILE A 39 -16.35 2.16 11.39
N GLU A 40 -17.59 2.64 11.46
CA GLU A 40 -18.56 2.18 12.45
C GLU A 40 -18.61 0.65 12.52
N GLY A 41 -18.53 0.11 13.74
CA GLY A 41 -18.43 -1.33 13.98
C GLY A 41 -17.01 -1.88 14.12
N GLY A 42 -15.97 -1.01 14.17
CA GLY A 42 -14.59 -1.41 14.48
C GLY A 42 -13.85 -2.08 13.34
N VAL A 43 -14.35 -1.94 12.11
CA VAL A 43 -13.68 -2.47 10.92
C VAL A 43 -12.60 -1.48 10.48
N ARG A 44 -11.38 -1.99 10.35
CA ARG A 44 -10.22 -1.22 9.87
C ARG A 44 -10.10 -1.38 8.35
N LEU A 45 -10.18 -0.26 7.65
CA LEU A 45 -9.95 -0.17 6.20
C LEU A 45 -8.58 0.45 5.93
N TRP A 46 -7.95 -0.01 4.86
CA TRP A 46 -6.68 0.53 4.38
C TRP A 46 -6.89 1.21 3.04
N TYR A 47 -6.32 2.40 2.88
CA TYR A 47 -6.43 3.17 1.65
C TYR A 47 -5.12 3.85 1.29
N PHE A 48 -4.99 4.23 0.02
CA PHE A 48 -3.88 5.01 -0.51
C PHE A 48 -4.11 6.49 -0.16
N PRO A 49 -3.33 7.10 0.74
CA PRO A 49 -3.42 8.54 0.98
C PRO A 49 -2.92 9.34 -0.23
N GLU A 50 -3.18 10.65 -0.24
CA GLU A 50 -2.77 11.54 -1.33
C GLU A 50 -1.24 11.56 -1.53
N ASP A 51 -0.48 11.43 -0.44
CA ASP A 51 0.98 11.35 -0.40
C ASP A 51 1.52 9.91 -0.45
N TYR A 52 0.71 8.94 -0.93
CA TYR A 52 1.13 7.54 -0.99
C TYR A 52 2.46 7.31 -1.73
N PRO A 53 2.76 7.96 -2.88
CA PRO A 53 4.05 7.78 -3.55
C PRO A 53 5.26 8.08 -2.65
N GLU A 54 5.18 9.16 -1.87
CA GLU A 54 6.21 9.55 -0.91
C GLU A 54 6.29 8.56 0.25
N GLN A 55 5.16 8.12 0.78
CA GLN A 55 5.10 7.13 1.88
C GLN A 55 5.65 5.78 1.44
N ALA A 56 5.29 5.30 0.25
CA ALA A 56 5.80 4.06 -0.32
C ALA A 56 7.32 4.12 -0.54
N SER A 57 7.84 5.25 -1.04
CA SER A 57 9.29 5.46 -1.20
C SER A 57 10.03 5.40 0.15
N ARG A 58 9.48 6.03 1.19
CA ARG A 58 10.03 5.95 2.55
C ARG A 58 9.99 4.53 3.11
N ALA A 59 8.86 3.84 2.94
CA ALA A 59 8.67 2.45 3.35
C ALA A 59 9.70 1.52 2.69
N ILE A 60 9.86 1.59 1.37
CA ILE A 60 10.84 0.77 0.63
C ILE A 60 12.26 1.01 1.13
N ASN A 61 12.65 2.28 1.31
CA ASN A 61 13.98 2.61 1.80
C ASN A 61 14.24 2.10 3.22
N ARG A 62 13.21 2.11 4.09
CA ARG A 62 13.28 1.57 5.44
C ARG A 62 13.39 0.04 5.42
N LEU A 63 12.46 -0.64 4.75
CA LEU A 63 12.38 -2.10 4.68
C LEU A 63 13.65 -2.72 4.05
N LYS A 64 14.21 -2.06 3.02
CA LYS A 64 15.48 -2.46 2.41
C LYS A 64 16.65 -2.40 3.41
N LYS A 65 16.68 -1.38 4.29
CA LYS A 65 17.72 -1.29 5.32
C LYS A 65 17.57 -2.38 6.37
N GLU A 66 16.34 -2.69 6.77
CA GLU A 66 16.03 -3.74 7.76
C GLU A 66 16.41 -5.14 7.25
N GLN A 67 16.23 -5.45 5.96
CA GLN A 67 16.64 -6.74 5.37
C GLN A 67 18.15 -6.93 5.18
N LEU A 68 18.93 -5.84 5.18
CA LEU A 68 20.39 -5.89 4.99
C LEU A 68 21.16 -5.96 6.32
N GLN A 69 20.46 -5.95 7.45
CA GLN A 69 21.00 -6.11 8.80
C GLN A 69 20.83 -7.55 9.28
#